data_AF-A0A7Z0C2L2-F1
#
_entry.id   AF-A0A7Z0C2L2-F1
#
_cell.length_a   1.000
_cell.length_b   1.000
_cell.length_c   1.000
_cell.angle_alpha   90.00
_cell.angle_beta   90.00
_cell.angle_gamma   90.00
#
_symmetry.space_group_name_H-M   'P 1'
#
loop_
_entity.id
_entity.type
_entity.pdbx_description
1 polymer ?
#
loop_
_entity_poly.entity_id
_entity_poly.type
_entity_poly.pdbx_seq_one_letter_code
_entity_poly.pdbx_strand_id
1 'polypeptide(L)'
;MARRATDVIPDENVRAAHDDSMTRRCDNPECSQRLTWRAGRGRPPLFCSANCRKRALYAAAALVQQIDERHRALAGDITYRREREIRSELARLEWLLSAYPPSAAAAADSLGSTQSAGTDT
;
A
#
# COMPACT_ATOMS: atom_id res chain seq x y z
N MET A 1 11.61 -47.96 37.71
CA MET A 1 10.37 -47.29 37.26
C MET A 1 10.59 -45.78 37.34
N ALA A 2 10.82 -45.13 36.19
CA ALA A 2 11.17 -43.71 36.11
C ALA A 2 9.89 -42.85 36.04
N ARG A 3 9.72 -41.93 36.99
CA ARG A 3 8.68 -40.89 36.93
C ARG A 3 9.24 -39.71 36.14
N ARG A 4 8.76 -39.51 34.90
CA ARG A 4 9.00 -38.29 34.12
C ARG A 4 8.24 -37.15 34.79
N ALA A 5 8.95 -36.14 35.28
CA ALA A 5 8.37 -34.87 35.64
C ALA A 5 7.90 -34.19 34.34
N THR A 6 6.59 -33.90 34.27
CA THR A 6 6.04 -33.01 33.25
C THR A 6 6.46 -31.59 33.60
N ASP A 7 7.41 -31.04 32.84
CA ASP A 7 7.68 -29.60 32.82
C ASP A 7 6.40 -28.89 32.36
N VAL A 8 5.71 -28.27 33.30
CA VAL A 8 4.66 -27.29 33.01
C VAL A 8 5.41 -26.01 32.64
N ILE A 9 5.57 -25.77 31.34
CA ILE A 9 6.04 -24.47 30.84
C ILE A 9 4.91 -23.48 31.16
N PRO A 10 5.10 -22.50 32.06
CA PRO A 10 4.08 -21.48 32.25
C PRO A 10 3.90 -20.74 30.92
N ASP A 11 2.64 -20.57 30.51
CA ASP A 11 2.22 -19.69 29.42
C ASP A 11 2.44 -18.23 29.85
N GLU A 12 3.71 -17.88 30.05
CA GLU A 12 4.17 -16.51 30.10
C GLU A 12 3.99 -15.96 28.68
N ASN A 13 2.79 -15.48 28.40
CA ASN A 13 2.60 -14.52 27.33
C ASN A 13 3.54 -13.36 27.63
N VAL A 14 4.72 -13.38 27.02
CA VAL A 14 5.70 -12.30 27.05
C VAL A 14 4.98 -11.06 26.51
N ARG A 15 4.39 -10.29 27.42
CA ARG A 15 3.86 -8.97 27.13
C ARG A 15 5.08 -8.11 26.91
N ALA A 16 5.59 -8.09 25.69
CA ALA A 16 6.59 -7.11 25.28
C ALA A 16 6.05 -5.74 25.68
N ALA A 17 6.67 -5.12 26.67
CA ALA A 17 6.37 -3.76 27.05
C ALA A 17 6.78 -2.88 25.87
N HIS A 18 5.82 -2.61 24.98
CA HIS A 18 6.02 -1.61 23.94
C HIS A 18 5.98 -0.25 24.63
N ASP A 19 7.07 0.50 24.46
CA ASP A 19 7.08 1.90 24.82
C ASP A 19 5.96 2.62 24.04
N ASP A 20 4.99 3.19 24.77
CA ASP A 20 3.88 3.98 24.20
C ASP A 20 4.40 5.20 23.40
N SER A 21 5.71 5.49 23.46
CA SER A 21 6.39 6.50 22.64
C SER A 21 6.54 6.12 21.16
N MET A 22 6.32 4.85 20.78
CA MET A 22 6.45 4.46 19.38
C MET A 22 5.36 5.13 18.54
N THR A 23 5.76 5.91 17.54
CA THR A 23 4.87 6.55 16.57
C THR A 23 5.32 6.33 15.13
N ARG A 24 4.37 6.10 14.22
CA ARG A 24 4.62 5.95 12.78
C ARG A 24 3.76 6.93 11.99
N ARG A 25 4.13 7.24 10.75
CA ARG A 25 3.27 8.07 9.87
C ARG A 25 2.09 7.25 9.34
N CYS A 26 1.01 7.95 9.01
CA CYS A 26 -0.07 7.41 8.18
C CYS A 26 0.47 7.00 6.82
N ASP A 27 0.00 5.87 6.28
CA ASP A 27 0.43 5.37 4.96
C ASP A 27 -0.28 6.07 3.79
N ASN A 28 -1.13 7.07 4.05
CA ASN A 28 -1.56 8.01 3.01
C ASN A 28 -0.47 9.09 2.86
N PRO A 29 0.24 9.18 1.72
CA PRO A 29 1.35 10.13 1.53
C PRO A 29 0.91 11.60 1.67
N GLU A 30 -0.37 11.89 1.42
CA GLU A 30 -0.95 13.23 1.58
C GLU A 30 -1.32 13.56 3.04
N CYS A 31 -1.15 12.61 3.97
CA CYS A 31 -1.49 12.76 5.37
C CYS A 31 -0.23 12.93 6.23
N SER A 32 -0.18 13.98 7.05
CA SER A 32 0.91 14.25 8.00
C SER A 32 0.72 13.62 9.38
N GLN A 33 -0.41 12.94 9.63
CA GLN A 33 -0.77 12.41 10.94
C GLN A 33 0.19 11.31 11.40
N ARG A 34 0.56 11.34 12.68
CA ARG A 34 1.29 10.26 13.37
C ARG A 34 0.32 9.35 14.12
N LEU A 35 0.57 8.05 14.04
CA LEU A 35 -0.18 6.98 14.67
C LEU A 35 0.63 6.49 15.86
N THR A 36 -0.01 6.48 17.03
CA THR A 36 0.56 5.91 18.26
C THR A 36 0.26 4.41 18.31
N TRP A 37 1.19 3.65 18.88
CA TRP A 37 0.90 2.29 19.31
C TRP A 37 -0.08 2.37 20.49
N ARG A 38 -1.13 1.55 20.49
CA ARG A 38 -2.01 1.42 21.66
C ARG A 38 -1.48 0.27 22.51
N ALA A 39 -1.21 0.52 23.79
CA ALA A 39 -0.86 -0.50 24.76
C ALA A 39 -1.78 -1.74 24.66
N GLY A 40 -1.18 -2.93 24.62
CA GLY A 40 -1.92 -4.21 24.51
C GLY A 40 -2.33 -4.65 23.10
N ARG A 41 -1.94 -3.92 22.05
CA ARG A 41 -2.13 -4.35 20.64
C ARG A 41 -0.76 -4.55 19.98
N GLY A 42 -0.60 -5.62 19.20
CA GLY A 42 0.69 -5.99 18.59
C GLY A 42 1.20 -5.04 17.50
N ARG A 43 0.33 -4.44 16.67
CA ARG A 43 0.73 -3.50 15.61
C ARG A 43 -0.16 -2.26 15.59
N PRO A 44 0.39 -1.06 15.28
CA PRO A 44 -0.39 0.14 15.08
C PRO A 44 -1.17 0.02 13.77
N PRO A 45 -2.28 0.76 13.62
CA PRO A 45 -2.97 0.84 12.35
C PRO A 45 -2.04 1.43 11.27
N LEU A 46 -2.33 1.10 10.00
CA LEU A 46 -1.59 1.65 8.86
C LEU A 46 -2.06 3.07 8.50
N PHE A 47 -3.33 3.36 8.74
CA PHE A 47 -3.99 4.62 8.40
C PHE A 47 -4.63 5.24 9.64
N CYS A 48 -4.67 6.58 9.70
CA CYS A 48 -5.33 7.29 10.80
C CYS A 48 -6.86 7.19 10.76
N SER A 49 -7.43 6.84 9.60
CA SER A 49 -8.87 6.75 9.39
C SER A 49 -9.19 5.85 8.19
N ALA A 50 -10.42 5.35 8.16
CA ALA A 50 -10.97 4.67 6.98
C ALA A 50 -10.93 5.58 5.73
N ASN A 51 -11.11 6.89 5.90
CA ASN A 51 -11.02 7.85 4.81
C ASN A 51 -9.59 7.96 4.25
N CYS A 52 -8.55 7.98 5.10
CA CYS A 52 -7.17 7.97 4.63
C CYS A 52 -6.80 6.68 3.90
N ARG A 53 -7.30 5.53 4.38
CA ARG A 53 -7.19 4.27 3.64
C ARG A 53 -7.83 4.41 2.27
N LYS A 54 -9.10 4.82 2.22
CA LYS A 54 -9.87 4.99 0.98
C LYS A 54 -9.12 5.88 -0.02
N ARG A 55 -8.70 7.08 0.40
CA ARG A 55 -7.96 8.03 -0.44
C ARG A 55 -6.66 7.44 -0.99
N ALA A 56 -5.87 6.78 -0.13
CA ALA A 56 -4.62 6.16 -0.57
C ALA A 56 -4.85 5.08 -1.64
N LEU A 57 -5.88 4.24 -1.46
CA LEU A 57 -6.24 3.20 -2.43
C LEU A 57 -6.69 3.79 -3.77
N TYR A 58 -7.58 4.79 -3.75
CA TYR A 58 -8.07 5.41 -5.00
C TYR A 58 -6.99 6.21 -5.72
N ALA A 59 -6.12 6.92 -4.99
CA ALA A 59 -5.04 7.67 -5.61
C ALA A 59 -4.01 6.73 -6.26
N ALA A 60 -3.65 5.63 -5.60
CA ALA A 60 -2.81 4.60 -6.21
C ALA A 60 -3.47 3.98 -7.46
N ALA A 61 -4.78 3.69 -7.41
CA ALA A 61 -5.52 3.18 -8.56
C ALA A 61 -5.52 4.14 -9.75
N ALA A 62 -5.74 5.43 -9.50
CA ALA A 62 -5.70 6.45 -10.55
C ALA A 62 -4.30 6.61 -11.15
N LEU A 63 -3.23 6.45 -10.36
CA LEU A 63 -1.85 6.49 -10.87
C LEU A 63 -1.54 5.29 -11.76
N VAL A 64 -1.93 4.07 -11.36
CA VAL A 64 -1.76 2.86 -12.18
C VAL A 64 -2.49 3.00 -13.52
N GLN A 65 -3.75 3.46 -13.51
CA GLN A 65 -4.50 3.70 -14.74
C GLN A 65 -3.82 4.70 -15.68
N GLN A 66 -3.25 5.78 -15.14
CA GLN A 66 -2.50 6.76 -15.91
C GLN A 66 -1.22 6.15 -16.49
N ILE A 67 -0.48 5.35 -15.71
CA ILE A 67 0.71 4.63 -16.18
C ILE A 67 0.34 3.71 -17.35
N ASP A 68 -0.72 2.91 -17.22
CA ASP A 68 -1.20 2.01 -18.27
C ASP A 68 -1.62 2.76 -19.54
N GLU A 69 -2.30 3.91 -19.39
CA GLU A 69 -2.64 4.78 -20.52
C GLU A 69 -1.40 5.29 -21.24
N ARG A 70 -0.35 5.70 -20.50
CA ARG A 70 0.90 6.16 -21.09
C ARG A 70 1.69 5.04 -21.75
N HIS A 71 1.70 3.82 -21.20
CA HIS A 71 2.28 2.67 -21.87
C HIS A 71 1.54 2.34 -23.18
N ARG A 72 0.20 2.38 -23.18
CA ARG A 72 -0.58 2.20 -24.42
C ARG A 72 -0.29 3.30 -25.45
N ALA A 73 -0.13 4.54 -25.02
CA ALA A 73 0.24 5.64 -25.91
C ALA A 73 1.63 5.45 -26.53
N LEU A 74 2.59 4.84 -25.82
CA LEU A 74 3.91 4.49 -26.37
C LEU A 74 3.87 3.36 -27.40
N ALA A 75 2.85 2.50 -27.37
CA ALA A 75 2.72 1.38 -28.31
C ALA A 75 2.17 1.80 -29.69
N GLY A 76 1.65 3.02 -29.82
CA GLY A 76 1.15 3.56 -31.09
C GLY A 76 2.24 4.19 -31.96
N ASP A 77 1.87 4.59 -33.17
CA ASP A 77 2.74 5.38 -34.05
C ASP A 77 2.80 6.83 -33.55
N ILE A 78 3.95 7.23 -33.02
CA ILE A 78 4.17 8.53 -32.40
C ILE A 78 5.52 9.11 -32.80
N THR A 79 5.61 10.44 -32.78
CA THR A 79 6.88 11.13 -33.02
C THR A 79 7.85 10.94 -31.85
N TYR A 80 9.15 10.98 -32.13
CA TYR A 80 10.20 10.91 -31.11
C TYR A 80 10.05 11.97 -29.99
N ARG A 81 9.63 13.19 -30.35
CA ARG A 81 9.37 14.24 -29.35
C ARG A 81 8.27 13.82 -28.38
N ARG A 82 7.18 13.28 -28.92
CA ARG A 82 6.04 12.83 -28.12
C ARG A 82 6.41 11.63 -27.24
N GLU A 83 7.17 10.69 -27.78
CA GLU A 83 7.70 9.55 -27.04
C GLU A 83 8.52 9.99 -25.82
N ARG A 84 9.41 10.98 -25.99
CA ARG A 84 10.22 11.53 -24.89
C ARG A 84 9.36 12.17 -23.80
N GLU A 85 8.35 12.95 -24.17
CA GLU A 85 7.40 13.55 -23.22
C GLU A 85 6.65 12.48 -22.42
N ILE A 86 6.14 11.44 -23.11
CA ILE A 86 5.42 10.35 -22.45
C ILE A 86 6.34 9.59 -21.48
N ARG A 87 7.59 9.31 -21.86
CA ARG A 87 8.57 8.67 -20.96
C ARG A 87 8.88 9.51 -19.73
N SER A 88 9.03 10.82 -19.88
CA SER A 88 9.24 11.72 -18.73
C SER A 88 8.04 11.71 -17.78
N GLU A 89 6.82 11.69 -18.33
CA GLU A 89 5.61 11.60 -17.51
C GLU A 89 5.47 10.23 -16.82
N LEU A 90 5.81 9.12 -17.50
CA LEU A 90 5.86 7.79 -16.89
C LEU A 90 6.78 7.74 -15.68
N ALA A 91 8.02 8.22 -15.82
CA ALA A 91 8.98 8.24 -14.71
C ALA A 91 8.44 9.06 -13.50
N ARG A 92 7.74 10.16 -13.78
CA ARG A 92 7.09 10.96 -12.73
C ARG A 92 5.96 10.19 -12.04
N LEU A 93 5.09 9.54 -12.81
CA LEU A 93 3.96 8.78 -12.27
C LEU A 93 4.43 7.57 -11.44
N GLU A 94 5.44 6.86 -11.91
CA GLU A 94 6.07 5.74 -11.18
C GLU A 94 6.69 6.21 -9.86
N TRP A 95 7.38 7.35 -9.87
CA TRP A 95 7.92 7.95 -8.65
C TRP A 95 6.80 8.32 -7.66
N LEU A 96 5.69 8.91 -8.13
CA LEU A 96 4.54 9.22 -7.28
C LEU A 96 3.92 7.95 -6.69
N LEU A 97 3.78 6.88 -7.49
CA LEU A 97 3.22 5.62 -7.04
C LEU A 97 4.09 4.95 -5.97
N SER A 98 5.41 5.08 -6.06
CA SER A 98 6.34 4.52 -5.07
C SER A 98 6.16 5.06 -3.64
N ALA A 99 5.52 6.22 -3.48
CA ALA A 99 5.22 6.78 -2.17
C ALA A 99 4.05 6.07 -1.46
N TYR A 100 3.20 5.35 -2.21
CA TYR A 100 2.04 4.65 -1.68
C TYR A 100 2.41 3.26 -1.14
N PRO A 101 1.67 2.74 -0.14
CA PRO A 101 1.95 1.43 0.42
C PRO A 101 1.70 0.33 -0.62
N PRO A 102 2.44 -0.80 -0.59
CA PRO A 102 2.25 -1.91 -1.53
C PRO A 102 0.83 -2.47 -1.55
N SER A 103 0.11 -2.39 -0.42
CA SER A 103 -1.29 -2.79 -0.34
C SER A 103 -2.23 -1.89 -1.16
N ALA A 104 -1.86 -0.62 -1.38
CA ALA A 104 -2.60 0.27 -2.25
C ALA A 104 -2.29 0.00 -3.73
N ALA A 105 -1.03 -0.29 -4.06
CA ALA A 105 -0.65 -0.72 -5.41
C ALA A 105 -1.33 -2.05 -5.79
N ALA A 106 -1.31 -3.06 -4.91
CA ALA A 106 -1.97 -4.35 -5.18
C ALA A 106 -3.50 -4.23 -5.30
N ALA A 107 -4.11 -3.33 -4.51
CA ALA A 107 -5.55 -3.06 -4.64
C ALA A 107 -5.89 -2.32 -5.95
N ALA A 108 -5.01 -1.45 -6.42
CA ALA A 108 -5.15 -0.78 -7.71
C ALA A 108 -5.19 -1.79 -8.87
N ASP A 109 -4.25 -2.74 -8.91
CA ASP A 109 -4.19 -3.79 -9.94
C ASP A 109 -5.47 -4.63 -9.97
N SER A 110 -6.03 -4.91 -8.78
CA SER A 110 -7.28 -5.68 -8.62
C SER A 110 -8.50 -4.92 -9.15
N LEU A 111 -8.54 -3.59 -8.98
CA LEU A 111 -9.61 -2.71 -9.47
C LEU A 111 -9.51 -2.41 -10.98
N GLY A 112 -8.30 -2.43 -11.54
CA GLY A 112 -8.08 -2.36 -12.98
C GLY A 112 -8.57 -3.62 -13.69
N SER A 113 -8.32 -4.79 -13.11
CA SER A 113 -8.72 -6.09 -13.68
C SER A 113 -10.24 -6.28 -13.79
N THR A 114 -11.03 -5.62 -12.93
CA THR A 114 -12.50 -5.75 -12.94
C THR A 114 -13.19 -4.91 -14.00
N GLN A 115 -12.53 -3.87 -14.53
CA GLN A 115 -13.12 -2.97 -15.52
C GLN A 115 -12.99 -3.48 -16.96
N SER A 116 -12.08 -4.42 -17.23
CA SER A 116 -11.86 -5.00 -18.58
C SER A 116 -12.87 -6.09 -18.99
N ALA A 117 -13.80 -6.47 -18.12
CA ALA A 117 -14.71 -7.60 -18.32
C ALA A 117 -16.13 -7.21 -18.79
N GLY A 118 -16.36 -5.96 -19.21
CA GLY A 118 -17.71 -5.45 -19.46
C GLY A 118 -17.81 -4.53 -20.67
N THR A 119 -17.42 -4.99 -21.86
CA THR A 119 -17.93 -4.40 -23.12
C THR A 119 -18.01 -5.48 -24.19
N ASP A 120 -19.12 -6.21 -24.23
CA ASP A 120 -19.57 -6.99 -25.39
C ASP A 120 -21.09 -7.17 -25.26
N THR A 121 -21.86 -6.30 -25.93
CA THR A 121 -23.24 -6.57 -26.37
C THR A 121 -23.55 -5.67 -27.55
#